data_AF-A0A532D692-F1
#
_entry.id   AF-A0A532D692-F1
#
_cell.length_a   1.000
_cell.length_b   1.000
_cell.length_c   1.000
_cell.angle_alpha   90.00
_cell.angle_beta   90.00
_cell.angle_gamma   90.00
#
_symmetry.space_group_name_H-M   'P 1'
#
loop_
_entity.id
_entity.type
_entity.pdbx_description
1 polymer ?
#
loop_
_entity_poly.entity_id
_entity_poly.type
_entity_poly.pdbx_seq_one_letter_code
_entity_poly.pdbx_strand_id
1 'polypeptide(L)' 'MVTLDPTIVELAYCLTIYRAQGSRYDYVFVVMPTGRAGFLQDPRLQEVARTRGREQTYMLVC' A
#
# COMPACT_ATOMS: atom_id res chain seq x y z
N MET A 1 8.56 26.34 12.40
CA MET A 1 9.39 25.37 11.66
C MET A 1 9.30 24.06 12.42
N VAL A 2 8.71 23.00 11.84
CA VAL A 2 8.54 21.72 12.54
C VAL A 2 9.83 20.94 12.39
N THR A 3 10.58 20.77 13.47
CA THR A 3 11.73 19.85 13.54
C THR A 3 11.20 18.44 13.77
N LEU A 4 11.21 17.62 12.71
CA LEU A 4 10.95 16.19 12.82
C LEU A 4 12.21 15.49 13.32
N ASP A 5 12.06 14.65 14.33
CA ASP A 5 13.13 13.75 14.78
C ASP A 5 13.44 12.78 13.63
N PRO A 6 14.71 12.72 13.17
CA PRO A 6 15.10 11.90 12.03
C PRO A 6 14.91 10.38 12.27
N THR A 7 14.75 9.94 13.52
CA THR A 7 14.40 8.54 13.84
C THR A 7 12.94 8.19 13.52
N ILE A 8 12.09 9.21 13.31
CA ILE A 8 10.66 9.05 12.98
C ILE A 8 10.44 9.03 11.45
N VAL A 9 11.46 9.37 10.65
CA VAL A 9 11.36 9.49 9.19
C VAL A 9 12.18 8.40 8.52
N GLU A 10 11.50 7.49 7.82
CA GLU A 10 12.13 6.46 7.01
C GLU A 10 11.81 6.64 5.51
N LEU A 11 12.72 6.20 4.64
CA LEU A 11 12.49 6.19 3.20
C LEU A 11 11.40 5.16 2.87
N ALA A 12 10.26 5.64 2.41
CA ALA A 12 9.10 4.81 2.11
C ALA A 12 8.90 4.61 0.60
N TYR A 13 9.82 3.90 -0.06
CA TYR A 13 9.63 3.48 -1.46
C TYR A 13 8.46 2.50 -1.62
N CYS A 14 8.17 1.72 -0.57
CA CYS A 14 6.98 0.89 -0.47
C CYS A 14 6.29 1.18 0.87
N LEU A 15 4.97 1.32 0.83
CA LEU A 15 4.14 1.46 2.02
C LEU A 15 3.41 0.16 2.30
N THR A 16 3.23 -0.14 3.59
CA THR A 16 2.26 -1.17 3.97
C THR A 16 0.87 -0.69 3.61
N ILE A 17 -0.02 -1.64 3.30
CA ILE A 17 -1.40 -1.31 2.91
C ILE A 17 -2.15 -0.52 3.99
N TYR A 18 -1.84 -0.78 5.27
CA TYR A 18 -2.40 -0.06 6.41
C TYR A 18 -1.94 1.40 6.45
N ARG A 19 -0.66 1.67 6.17
CA ARG A 19 -0.15 3.05 6.13
C ARG A 19 -0.63 3.82 4.90
N ALA A 20 -0.99 3.13 3.82
CA ALA A 20 -1.55 3.75 2.62
C ALA A 20 -3.05 4.06 2.73
N GLN A 21 -3.72 3.71 3.84
CA GLN A 21 -5.13 4.02 4.03
C GLN A 21 -5.35 5.54 4.04
N GLY A 22 -6.42 5.98 3.36
CA GLY A 22 -6.73 7.40 3.19
C GLY A 22 -5.91 8.11 2.09
N SER A 23 -4.69 7.65 1.80
CA SER A 23 -3.87 8.18 0.70
C SER A 23 -4.35 7.68 -0.66
N ARG A 24 -4.25 8.52 -1.70
CA ARG A 24 -4.49 8.12 -3.10
C ARG A 24 -3.40 8.68 -4.01
N TYR A 25 -3.00 7.89 -4.99
CA TYR A 25 -1.94 8.20 -5.95
C TYR A 25 -2.46 7.91 -7.37
N ASP A 26 -1.86 8.53 -8.39
CA ASP A 26 -2.36 8.38 -9.76
C ASP A 26 -2.18 6.94 -10.25
N TYR A 27 -1.02 6.34 -9.96
CA TYR A 27 -0.69 4.95 -10.26
C TYR A 27 -0.20 4.23 -9.01
N VAL A 28 -0.66 3.00 -8.77
CA VAL A 28 -0.27 2.19 -7.61
C VAL A 28 0.10 0.77 -8.03
N PHE A 29 1.22 0.27 -7.51
CA PHE A 29 1.60 -1.13 -7.59
C PHE A 29 1.38 -1.80 -6.23
N VAL A 30 0.59 -2.87 -6.22
CA VAL A 30 0.32 -3.67 -5.02
C VAL A 30 1.02 -5.01 -5.18
N VAL A 31 1.99 -5.28 -4.33
CA VAL A 31 2.79 -6.50 -4.32
C VAL A 31 2.22 -7.46 -3.29
N MET A 32 1.83 -8.65 -3.72
CA MET A 32 1.19 -9.66 -2.87
C MET A 32 1.98 -10.98 -2.93
N PRO A 33 2.54 -11.44 -1.80
CA PRO A 33 3.33 -12.65 -1.76
C PRO A 33 2.46 -13.91 -1.94
N THR A 34 2.91 -14.85 -2.76
CA THR A 34 2.36 -16.20 -2.86
C THR A 34 2.60 -16.98 -1.57
N GLY A 35 1.62 -17.79 -1.16
CA GLY A 35 1.70 -18.60 0.08
C GLY A 35 1.09 -17.96 1.33
N ARG A 36 0.81 -16.65 1.34
CA ARG A 36 -0.05 -16.02 2.36
C ARG A 36 -1.51 -15.93 1.88
N ALA A 37 -2.12 -17.09 1.68
CA ALA A 37 -3.49 -17.21 1.13
C ALA A 37 -4.52 -16.34 1.87
N GLY A 38 -4.38 -16.15 3.18
CA GLY A 38 -5.30 -15.31 3.97
C GLY A 38 -5.28 -13.83 3.58
N PHE A 39 -4.15 -13.29 3.13
CA PHE A 39 -4.03 -11.87 2.76
C PHE A 39 -4.71 -11.58 1.42
N LEU A 40 -4.58 -12.53 0.48
CA LEU A 40 -5.26 -12.48 -0.81
C LEU A 40 -6.77 -12.70 -0.68
N GLN A 41 -7.25 -13.32 0.40
CA GLN A 41 -8.66 -13.64 0.56
C GLN A 41 -9.43 -12.63 1.41
N ASP A 42 -8.75 -11.70 2.09
CA ASP A 42 -9.43 -10.64 2.85
C ASP A 42 -10.05 -9.60 1.90
N PRO A 43 -11.39 -9.51 1.82
CA PRO A 43 -12.05 -8.58 0.90
C PRO A 43 -11.74 -7.12 1.21
N ARG A 44 -11.51 -6.77 2.48
CA ARG A 44 -11.21 -5.38 2.89
C ARG A 44 -9.82 -4.96 2.43
N LEU A 45 -8.85 -5.86 2.49
CA LEU A 45 -7.51 -5.59 1.98
C LEU A 45 -7.51 -5.44 0.47
N GLN A 46 -8.25 -6.29 -0.25
CA GLN A 46 -8.42 -6.13 -1.69
C GLN A 46 -9.09 -4.79 -2.06
N GLU A 47 -10.10 -4.36 -1.30
CA GLU A 47 -10.78 -3.09 -1.51
C GLU A 47 -9.83 -1.91 -1.30
N VAL A 48 -9.07 -1.90 -0.21
CA VAL A 48 -8.07 -0.86 0.05
C VAL A 48 -7.05 -0.82 -1.08
N ALA A 49 -6.48 -1.98 -1.46
CA ALA A 49 -5.53 -2.10 -2.56
C ALA A 49 -6.08 -1.49 -3.86
N ARG A 50 -7.31 -1.87 -4.24
CA ARG A 50 -7.96 -1.42 -5.48
C ARG A 50 -8.18 0.08 -5.53
N THR A 51 -8.52 0.70 -4.39
CA THR A 51 -8.95 2.10 -4.29
C THR A 51 -7.81 3.11 -4.13
N ARG A 52 -6.56 2.66 -3.94
CA ARG A 52 -5.41 3.57 -3.78
C ARG A 52 -5.04 4.28 -5.08
N GLY A 53 -5.19 3.62 -6.23
CA GLY A 53 -5.01 4.22 -7.55
C GLY A 53 -6.16 5.16 -7.92
N ARG A 54 -5.86 6.28 -8.58
CA ARG A 54 -6.87 7.15 -9.22
C ARG A 54 -7.08 6.75 -10.66
N GLU A 55 -5.99 6.59 -11.41
CA GLU A 55 -6.00 6.20 -12.81
C GLU A 55 -5.92 4.68 -12.93
N GLN A 56 -4.92 4.06 -12.28
CA GLN A 56 -4.69 2.62 -12.40
C GLN A 56 -4.06 2.01 -11.15
N THR A 57 -4.52 0.82 -10.80
CA THR A 57 -3.91 -0.06 -9.80
C THR A 57 -3.42 -1.33 -10.50
N TYR A 58 -2.15 -1.68 -10.29
CA TYR A 58 -1.52 -2.90 -10.79
C TYR A 58 -1.35 -3.89 -9.63
N MET A 59 -1.81 -5.12 -9.81
CA MET A 59 -1.68 -6.19 -8.81
C MET A 59 -0.58 -7.14 -9.26
N LEU A 60 0.50 -7.22 -8.49
CA LEU A 60 1.64 -8.11 -8.72
C LEU A 60 1.57 -9.25 -7.70
N VAL A 61 1.17 -10.44 -8.14
CA VAL A 61 1.18 -11.65 -7.32
C VAL A 61 2.51 -12.36 -7.57
N CYS A 62 3.32 -12.51 -6.53
CA CYS A 62 4.69 -13.05 -6.62
C CYS A 62 4.96 -14.05 -5.52
#